data_AF-A0A6J4PD09-F1
#
_entry.id   AF-A0A6J4PD09-F1
#
_cell.length_a   1.000
_cell.length_b   1.000
_cell.length_c   1.000
_cell.angle_alpha   90.00
_cell.angle_beta   90.00
_cell.angle_gamma   90.00
#
_symmetry.space_group_name_H-M   'P 1'
#
loop_
_entity.id
_entity.type
_entity.pdbx_description
1 polymer ?
#
loop_
_entity_poly.entity_id
_entity_poly.type
_entity_poly.pdbx_seq_one_letter_code
_entity_poly.pdbx_strand_id
1 'polypeptide(L)'
;MPDKYSMGEEKTLIKNIFNEDKGKWVPRRVELPDGGKRPGLPLDAGHIVNNTETLLNIYNAFFLGKPVTTKYLQVFGPDLELKLFEAPLGSSATELVKLSGVDVEAEAGNLSVIDGGPYLNEMGIESLGEGDAYVRRTTNGFLVIPRDVASKEYAGIKTRQPESVISLVGKVEGVSVPLSGRFLKPATALVSEGDEVSFGQKLGEPVDEGFSIGVWSGMDGTVSAIEADIVQISGGAMPLEEAEAETEAEATR
;
A
#
# COMPACT_ATOMS: atom_id res chain seq x y z
N MET A 1 25.47 -6.55 1.82
CA MET A 1 24.64 -5.63 2.62
C MET A 1 24.29 -6.32 3.93
N PRO A 2 24.33 -5.64 5.09
CA PRO A 2 23.90 -6.23 6.36
C PRO A 2 22.43 -6.65 6.27
N ASP A 3 22.11 -7.85 6.76
CA ASP A 3 20.72 -8.31 6.93
C ASP A 3 20.09 -7.65 8.18
N LYS A 4 19.69 -6.38 8.03
CA LYS A 4 19.04 -5.59 9.10
C LYS A 4 17.88 -4.81 8.53
N TYR A 5 16.73 -4.82 9.21
CA TYR A 5 15.52 -4.10 8.79
C TYR A 5 15.76 -2.61 8.51
N SER A 6 16.59 -1.95 9.33
CA SER A 6 16.97 -0.54 9.16
C SER A 6 17.59 -0.21 7.80
N MET A 7 18.10 -1.20 7.07
CA MET A 7 18.68 -1.02 5.73
C MET A 7 17.62 -0.65 4.68
N GLY A 8 16.32 -0.81 4.97
CA GLY A 8 15.24 -0.29 4.13
C GLY A 8 15.05 1.22 4.24
N GLU A 9 15.59 1.87 5.27
CA GLU A 9 15.53 3.33 5.40
C GLU A 9 16.62 4.00 4.56
N GLU A 10 16.22 4.98 3.75
CA GLU A 10 17.07 5.65 2.75
C GLU A 10 18.40 6.19 3.31
N LYS A 11 18.40 6.87 4.46
CA LYS A 11 19.62 7.48 5.02
C LYS A 11 20.55 6.42 5.58
N THR A 12 20.00 5.36 6.16
CA THR A 12 20.76 4.22 6.67
C THR A 12 21.37 3.43 5.52
N LEU A 13 20.63 3.24 4.43
CA LEU A 13 21.11 2.65 3.19
C LEU A 13 22.29 3.45 2.62
N ILE A 14 22.13 4.77 2.46
CA ILE A 14 23.19 5.67 1.96
C ILE A 14 24.44 5.59 2.83
N LYS A 15 24.30 5.65 4.16
CA LYS A 15 25.44 5.54 5.09
C LYS A 15 26.19 4.23 4.96
N ASN A 16 25.50 3.14 4.67
CA ASN A 16 26.12 1.84 4.52
C ASN A 16 26.86 1.69 3.19
N ILE A 17 26.25 2.17 2.09
CA ILE A 17 26.87 2.17 0.76
C ILE A 17 28.12 3.06 0.73
N PHE A 18 28.04 4.25 1.31
CA PHE A 18 29.13 5.22 1.37
C PHE A 18 29.80 5.27 2.74
N ASN A 19 30.03 4.11 3.35
CA ASN A 19 30.62 4.00 4.69
C ASN A 19 32.03 4.64 4.79
N GLU A 20 32.80 4.61 3.71
CA GLU A 20 34.16 5.19 3.61
C GLU A 20 34.15 6.67 3.21
N ASP A 21 33.10 7.16 2.56
CA ASP A 21 32.94 8.54 2.10
C ASP A 21 31.80 9.25 2.83
N LYS A 22 32.10 9.75 4.04
CA LYS A 22 31.15 10.48 4.88
C LYS A 22 30.65 11.78 4.25
N GLY A 23 31.34 12.31 3.23
CA GLY A 23 30.88 13.48 2.48
C GLY A 23 29.59 13.21 1.69
N LYS A 24 29.29 11.93 1.41
CA LYS A 24 28.07 11.48 0.74
C LYS A 24 26.94 11.13 1.70
N TRP A 25 27.09 11.34 2.99
CA TRP A 25 26.03 11.05 3.95
C TRP A 25 24.99 12.16 3.96
N VAL A 26 23.72 11.77 4.15
CA VAL A 26 22.64 12.75 4.32
C VAL A 26 22.90 13.60 5.57
N PRO A 27 22.99 14.94 5.45
CA PRO A 27 23.20 15.80 6.59
C PRO A 27 22.04 15.68 7.57
N ARG A 28 22.29 15.83 8.88
CA ARG A 28 21.22 15.79 9.88
C ARG A 28 20.24 16.95 9.72
N ARG A 29 20.77 18.14 9.42
CA ARG A 29 20.02 19.37 9.21
C ARG A 29 20.63 20.14 8.05
N VAL A 30 19.79 20.83 7.31
CA VAL A 30 20.17 21.79 6.27
C VAL A 30 19.67 23.15 6.68
N GLU A 31 20.54 24.15 6.58
CA GLU A 31 20.22 25.54 6.85
C GLU A 31 19.50 26.14 5.64
N LEU A 32 18.42 26.87 5.91
CA LEU A 32 17.58 27.50 4.90
C LEU A 32 17.98 28.97 4.72
N PRO A 33 17.64 29.60 3.58
CA PRO A 33 17.97 31.01 3.32
C PRO A 33 17.43 32.00 4.36
N ASP A 34 16.36 31.63 5.07
CA ASP A 34 15.76 32.43 6.15
C ASP A 34 16.45 32.23 7.53
N GLY A 35 17.55 31.47 7.58
CA GLY A 35 18.26 31.09 8.81
C GLY A 35 17.60 29.93 9.57
N GLY A 36 16.49 29.39 9.07
CA GLY A 36 15.83 28.21 9.61
C GLY A 36 16.62 26.92 9.34
N LYS A 37 16.19 25.80 9.94
CA LYS A 37 16.80 24.48 9.73
C LYS A 37 15.76 23.40 9.49
N ARG A 38 15.87 22.66 8.39
CA ARG A 38 15.06 21.46 8.12
C ARG A 38 15.87 20.18 8.26
N PRO A 39 15.24 19.00 8.47
CA PRO A 39 15.92 17.72 8.32
C PRO A 39 16.56 17.59 6.92
N GLY A 40 17.75 17.00 6.84
CA GLY A 40 18.37 16.69 5.55
C GLY A 40 17.68 15.52 4.85
N LEU A 41 17.67 15.59 3.53
CA LEU A 41 17.08 14.63 2.59
C LEU A 41 18.20 14.01 1.74
N PRO A 42 18.01 12.81 1.16
CA PRO A 42 18.97 12.21 0.22
C PRO A 42 19.50 13.16 -0.84
N LEU A 43 18.62 14.02 -1.37
CA LEU A 43 18.96 15.00 -2.40
C LEU A 43 20.01 16.02 -1.93
N ASP A 44 20.04 16.36 -0.64
CA ASP A 44 21.04 17.29 -0.07
C ASP A 44 22.46 16.70 -0.09
N ALA A 45 22.57 15.38 -0.23
CA ALA A 45 23.83 14.66 -0.42
C ALA A 45 24.02 14.18 -1.88
N GLY A 46 23.19 14.65 -2.81
CA GLY A 46 23.27 14.30 -4.24
C GLY A 46 22.72 12.91 -4.59
N HIS A 47 21.90 12.31 -3.73
CA HIS A 47 21.34 10.98 -3.95
C HIS A 47 19.85 11.02 -4.28
N ILE A 48 19.44 10.11 -5.16
CA ILE A 48 18.04 9.74 -5.38
C ILE A 48 17.92 8.27 -5.00
N VAL A 49 16.96 7.96 -4.12
CA VAL A 49 16.64 6.60 -3.70
C VAL A 49 15.19 6.34 -4.08
N ASN A 50 14.95 5.29 -4.86
CA ASN A 50 13.61 4.88 -5.26
C ASN A 50 13.37 3.43 -4.85
N ASN A 51 12.13 3.13 -4.48
CA ASN A 51 11.69 1.74 -4.34
C ASN A 51 11.74 1.04 -5.71
N THR A 52 12.09 -0.25 -5.73
CA THR A 52 12.19 -1.05 -6.94
C THR A 52 10.87 -1.06 -7.74
N GLU A 53 9.73 -1.18 -7.08
CA GLU A 53 8.42 -1.18 -7.73
C GLU A 53 8.07 0.20 -8.31
N THR A 54 8.55 1.29 -7.72
CA THR A 54 8.41 2.63 -8.32
C THR A 54 9.11 2.69 -9.68
N LEU A 55 10.32 2.13 -9.79
CA LEU A 55 11.03 2.08 -11.07
C LEU A 55 10.31 1.20 -12.10
N LEU A 56 9.75 0.06 -11.67
CA LEU A 56 8.90 -0.79 -12.51
C LEU A 56 7.67 -0.03 -13.02
N ASN A 57 7.00 0.72 -12.16
CA ASN A 57 5.82 1.49 -12.53
C ASN A 57 6.14 2.67 -13.45
N ILE A 58 7.29 3.33 -13.28
CA ILE A 58 7.80 4.32 -14.24
C ILE A 58 8.00 3.66 -15.61
N TYR A 59 8.60 2.46 -15.65
CA TYR A 59 8.79 1.74 -16.90
C TYR A 59 7.44 1.41 -17.58
N ASN A 60 6.51 0.84 -16.82
CA ASN A 60 5.16 0.50 -17.29
C ASN A 60 4.42 1.72 -17.85
N ALA A 61 4.46 2.85 -17.15
CA ALA A 61 3.79 4.06 -17.57
C ALA A 61 4.41 4.66 -18.84
N PHE A 62 5.72 4.88 -18.86
CA PHE A 62 6.38 5.60 -19.96
C PHE A 62 6.57 4.77 -21.22
N PHE A 63 6.88 3.48 -21.08
CA PHE A 63 7.24 2.65 -22.23
C PHE A 63 6.10 1.74 -22.68
N LEU A 64 5.19 1.36 -21.79
CA LEU A 64 4.08 0.46 -22.11
C LEU A 64 2.71 1.16 -22.09
N GLY A 65 2.64 2.41 -21.65
CA GLY A 65 1.38 3.14 -21.50
C GLY A 65 0.44 2.53 -20.46
N LYS A 66 0.98 1.76 -19.50
CA LYS A 66 0.20 1.05 -18.48
C LYS A 66 0.13 1.86 -17.19
N PRO A 67 -1.07 2.18 -16.68
CA PRO A 67 -1.22 2.86 -15.40
C PRO A 67 -0.91 1.92 -14.22
N VAL A 68 -0.78 2.49 -13.02
CA VAL A 68 -0.65 1.71 -11.78
C VAL A 68 -2.04 1.27 -11.34
N THR A 69 -2.35 -0.01 -11.57
CA THR A 69 -3.64 -0.64 -11.24
C THR A 69 -3.52 -1.73 -10.19
N THR A 70 -2.31 -2.25 -9.99
CA THR A 70 -2.00 -3.33 -9.06
C THR A 70 -0.85 -2.95 -8.14
N LYS A 71 -0.72 -3.71 -7.05
CA LYS A 71 0.35 -3.61 -6.06
C LYS A 71 0.91 -5.00 -5.78
N TYR A 72 2.24 -5.10 -5.67
CA TYR A 72 2.87 -6.30 -5.12
C TYR A 72 2.93 -6.21 -3.59
N LEU A 73 2.37 -7.21 -2.90
CA LEU A 73 2.38 -7.27 -1.44
C LEU A 73 2.47 -8.70 -0.93
N GLN A 74 3.07 -8.86 0.24
CA GLN A 74 3.20 -10.15 0.92
C GLN A 74 2.14 -10.31 2.01
N VAL A 75 1.57 -11.51 2.17
CA VAL A 75 0.74 -11.85 3.34
C VAL A 75 1.46 -12.95 4.11
N PHE A 76 1.66 -12.75 5.41
CA PHE A 76 2.47 -13.65 6.23
C PHE A 76 2.14 -13.48 7.73
N GLY A 77 2.58 -14.43 8.55
CA GLY A 77 2.35 -14.41 10.00
C GLY A 77 3.22 -15.44 10.73
N PRO A 78 3.13 -15.54 12.06
CA PRO A 78 3.88 -16.54 12.82
C PRO A 78 3.55 -17.98 12.41
N ASP A 79 2.27 -18.25 12.16
CA ASP A 79 1.75 -19.57 11.76
C ASP A 79 1.24 -19.57 10.30
N LEU A 80 1.59 -18.55 9.52
CA LEU A 80 1.14 -18.35 8.16
C LEU A 80 2.33 -18.21 7.21
N GLU A 81 2.49 -19.17 6.30
CA GLU A 81 3.52 -19.14 5.28
C GLU A 81 3.38 -17.89 4.40
N LEU A 82 4.52 -17.26 4.08
CA LEU A 82 4.55 -16.08 3.24
C LEU A 82 4.05 -16.39 1.83
N LYS A 83 3.01 -15.67 1.41
CA LYS A 83 2.58 -15.61 0.01
C LYS A 83 2.82 -14.20 -0.54
N LEU A 84 3.25 -14.13 -1.79
CA LEU A 84 3.42 -12.87 -2.51
C LEU A 84 2.34 -12.76 -3.58
N PHE A 85 1.55 -11.69 -3.49
CA PHE A 85 0.47 -11.40 -4.40
C PHE A 85 0.78 -10.20 -5.30
N GLU A 86 0.24 -10.24 -6.51
CA GLU A 86 -0.06 -9.05 -7.29
C GLU A 86 -1.57 -8.83 -7.19
N ALA A 87 -1.99 -7.82 -6.44
CA ALA A 87 -3.40 -7.55 -6.19
C ALA A 87 -3.84 -6.23 -6.83
N PRO A 88 -5.06 -6.15 -7.39
CA PRO A 88 -5.67 -4.88 -7.74
C PRO A 88 -5.65 -3.88 -6.57
N LEU A 89 -5.44 -2.60 -6.87
CA LEU A 89 -5.63 -1.55 -5.87
C LEU A 89 -7.09 -1.52 -5.44
N GLY A 90 -7.32 -1.39 -4.13
CA GLY A 90 -8.65 -1.42 -3.53
C GLY A 90 -9.16 -2.82 -3.16
N SER A 91 -8.41 -3.89 -3.44
CA SER A 91 -8.81 -5.25 -3.02
C SER A 91 -8.88 -5.39 -1.51
N SER A 92 -9.82 -6.21 -1.03
CA SER A 92 -10.03 -6.51 0.39
C SER A 92 -8.81 -7.21 1.02
N ALA A 93 -8.34 -6.70 2.17
CA ALA A 93 -7.30 -7.34 2.95
C ALA A 93 -7.79 -8.69 3.49
N THR A 94 -9.04 -8.78 3.92
CA THR A 94 -9.69 -10.02 4.37
C THR A 94 -9.71 -11.09 3.29
N GLU A 95 -10.03 -10.72 2.04
CA GLU A 95 -9.99 -11.64 0.89
C GLU A 95 -8.56 -12.17 0.67
N LEU A 96 -7.55 -11.30 0.70
CA LEU A 96 -6.15 -11.71 0.58
C LEU A 96 -5.68 -12.61 1.73
N VAL A 97 -6.14 -12.36 2.95
CA VAL A 97 -5.88 -13.20 4.14
C VAL A 97 -6.53 -14.58 3.97
N LYS A 98 -7.77 -14.65 3.50
CA LYS A 98 -8.46 -15.91 3.17
C LYS A 98 -7.71 -16.70 2.09
N LEU A 99 -7.30 -16.05 1.00
CA LEU A 99 -6.49 -16.66 -0.07
C LEU A 99 -5.10 -17.10 0.41
N SER A 100 -4.64 -16.55 1.53
CA SER A 100 -3.40 -16.98 2.18
C SER A 100 -3.55 -18.27 2.97
N GLY A 101 -4.77 -18.76 3.19
CA GLY A 101 -5.06 -20.02 3.86
C GLY A 101 -5.54 -19.85 5.31
N VAL A 102 -5.87 -18.63 5.72
CA VAL A 102 -6.51 -18.36 7.01
C VAL A 102 -8.01 -18.65 6.88
N ASP A 103 -8.55 -19.41 7.82
CA ASP A 103 -9.99 -19.60 7.97
C ASP A 103 -10.57 -18.37 8.69
N VAL A 104 -10.98 -17.37 7.91
CA VAL A 104 -11.48 -16.08 8.43
C VAL A 104 -12.69 -16.26 9.35
N GLU A 105 -13.56 -17.24 9.08
CA GLU A 105 -14.74 -17.48 9.91
C GLU A 105 -14.35 -18.09 11.26
N ALA A 106 -13.43 -19.06 11.27
CA ALA A 106 -12.95 -19.68 12.50
C ALA A 106 -12.09 -18.72 13.36
N GLU A 107 -11.38 -17.80 12.72
CA GLU A 107 -10.47 -16.86 13.36
C GLU A 107 -11.08 -15.47 13.61
N ALA A 108 -12.39 -15.32 13.37
CA ALA A 108 -13.10 -14.07 13.58
C ALA A 108 -12.94 -13.58 15.03
N GLY A 109 -12.52 -12.32 15.18
CA GLY A 109 -12.24 -11.71 16.48
C GLY A 109 -10.90 -12.08 17.13
N ASN A 110 -10.19 -13.08 16.62
CA ASN A 110 -8.97 -13.62 17.25
C ASN A 110 -7.67 -13.09 16.61
N LEU A 111 -7.73 -12.63 15.37
CA LEU A 111 -6.57 -12.13 14.61
C LEU A 111 -6.70 -10.64 14.32
N SER A 112 -5.55 -9.98 14.19
CA SER A 112 -5.40 -8.63 13.65
C SER A 112 -4.47 -8.65 12.43
N VAL A 113 -4.61 -7.64 11.57
CA VAL A 113 -3.81 -7.49 10.35
C VAL A 113 -3.11 -6.14 10.38
N ILE A 114 -1.78 -6.18 10.36
CA ILE A 114 -0.93 -5.00 10.29
C ILE A 114 -0.61 -4.70 8.83
N ASP A 115 -0.88 -3.48 8.35
CA ASP A 115 -0.43 -3.04 7.04
C ASP A 115 1.09 -2.80 7.09
N GLY A 116 1.81 -3.68 6.41
CA GLY A 116 3.24 -3.71 6.26
C GLY A 116 3.89 -4.86 7.04
N GLY A 117 4.51 -4.56 8.17
CA GLY A 117 5.38 -5.51 8.87
C GLY A 117 5.59 -5.18 10.35
N PRO A 118 6.42 -5.95 11.06
CA PRO A 118 6.45 -5.97 12.53
C PRO A 118 6.99 -4.68 13.17
N TYR A 119 7.63 -3.82 12.39
CA TYR A 119 8.12 -2.52 12.86
C TYR A 119 7.21 -1.36 12.47
N LEU A 120 6.13 -1.64 11.73
CA LEU A 120 5.08 -0.70 11.42
C LEU A 120 3.98 -0.84 12.48
N ASN A 121 3.40 0.29 12.86
CA ASN A 121 2.26 0.34 13.79
C ASN A 121 0.97 0.68 13.04
N GLU A 122 0.94 0.47 11.73
CA GLU A 122 -0.22 0.77 10.92
C GLU A 122 -1.19 -0.40 11.01
N MET A 123 -2.25 -0.20 11.78
CA MET A 123 -3.32 -1.18 11.89
C MET A 123 -4.13 -1.15 10.60
N GLY A 124 -4.17 -2.29 9.91
CA GLY A 124 -5.09 -2.50 8.79
C GLY A 124 -6.44 -2.96 9.35
N ILE A 125 -6.46 -4.13 9.98
CA ILE A 125 -7.66 -4.71 10.60
C ILE A 125 -7.38 -4.98 12.08
N GLU A 126 -8.11 -4.31 12.98
CA GLU A 126 -7.97 -4.55 14.42
C GLU A 126 -8.49 -5.93 14.85
N SER A 127 -9.59 -6.34 14.24
CA SER A 127 -10.32 -7.57 14.58
C SER A 127 -10.85 -8.21 13.30
N LEU A 128 -10.18 -9.26 12.84
CA LEU A 128 -10.53 -9.96 11.60
C LEU A 128 -11.98 -10.45 11.66
N GLY A 129 -12.74 -10.24 10.59
CA GLY A 129 -14.17 -10.62 10.51
C GLY A 129 -15.14 -9.62 11.15
N GLU A 130 -14.64 -8.57 11.81
CA GLU A 130 -15.45 -7.45 12.34
C GLU A 130 -15.24 -6.13 11.58
N GLY A 131 -14.31 -6.14 10.62
CA GLY A 131 -14.04 -5.05 9.69
C GLY A 131 -12.96 -5.47 8.69
N ASP A 132 -12.66 -4.59 7.76
CA ASP A 132 -11.71 -4.86 6.68
C ASP A 132 -10.85 -3.62 6.36
N ALA A 133 -9.84 -3.83 5.53
CA ALA A 133 -9.00 -2.78 4.96
C ALA A 133 -8.79 -3.06 3.47
N TYR A 134 -8.24 -2.10 2.72
CA TYR A 134 -7.99 -2.29 1.29
C TYR A 134 -6.51 -2.15 0.92
N VAL A 135 -6.13 -2.82 -0.17
CA VAL A 135 -4.79 -2.73 -0.74
C VAL A 135 -4.55 -1.33 -1.31
N ARG A 136 -3.58 -0.60 -0.74
CA ARG A 136 -3.17 0.74 -1.17
C ARG A 136 -1.88 0.71 -1.97
N ARG A 137 -1.57 1.85 -2.61
CA ARG A 137 -0.27 2.07 -3.27
C ARG A 137 0.91 1.94 -2.29
N THR A 138 0.65 2.19 -1.01
CA THR A 138 1.61 2.12 0.11
C THR A 138 1.64 0.77 0.81
N THR A 139 0.62 -0.09 0.62
CA THR A 139 0.53 -1.41 1.25
C THR A 139 1.59 -2.33 0.68
N ASN A 140 2.63 -2.62 1.45
CA ASN A 140 3.73 -3.51 1.03
C ASN A 140 3.61 -4.93 1.60
N GLY A 141 2.68 -5.15 2.52
CA GLY A 141 2.36 -6.47 3.05
C GLY A 141 1.25 -6.43 4.09
N PHE A 142 0.80 -7.61 4.50
CA PHE A 142 -0.09 -7.82 5.62
C PHE A 142 0.56 -8.83 6.56
N LEU A 143 0.86 -8.36 7.77
CA LEU A 143 1.31 -9.22 8.86
C LEU A 143 0.08 -9.62 9.69
N VAL A 144 -0.30 -10.89 9.60
CA VAL A 144 -1.43 -11.48 10.33
C VAL A 144 -0.91 -12.02 11.65
N ILE A 145 -1.46 -11.55 12.78
CA ILE A 145 -1.01 -11.88 14.13
C ILE A 145 -2.21 -12.04 15.08
N PRO A 146 -2.06 -12.70 16.22
CA PRO A 146 -3.09 -12.70 17.26
C PRO A 146 -3.48 -11.27 17.64
N ARG A 147 -4.78 -11.06 17.86
CA ARG A 147 -5.33 -9.79 18.33
C ARG A 147 -4.69 -9.38 19.66
N ASP A 148 -4.59 -8.08 19.89
CA ASP A 148 -4.03 -7.47 21.11
C ASP A 148 -2.54 -7.78 21.39
N VAL A 149 -1.83 -8.38 20.41
CA VAL A 149 -0.38 -8.60 20.49
C VAL A 149 0.36 -7.53 19.70
N ALA A 150 1.44 -7.00 20.28
CA ALA A 150 2.24 -5.99 19.60
C ALA A 150 3.01 -6.61 18.41
N SER A 151 2.86 -6.02 17.22
CA SER A 151 3.53 -6.48 15.98
C SER A 151 5.05 -6.64 16.11
N LYS A 152 5.69 -5.86 16.98
CA LYS A 152 7.13 -5.93 17.28
C LYS A 152 7.59 -7.24 17.91
N GLU A 153 6.70 -7.98 18.56
CA GLU A 153 7.01 -9.33 19.06
C GLU A 153 7.38 -10.29 17.91
N TYR A 154 6.84 -10.00 16.72
CA TYR A 154 7.10 -10.75 15.50
C TYR A 154 8.21 -10.15 14.62
N ALA A 155 9.00 -9.21 15.15
CA ALA A 155 10.16 -8.63 14.46
C ALA A 155 11.23 -9.66 14.06
N GLY A 156 11.23 -10.83 14.70
CA GLY A 156 12.13 -11.94 14.41
C GLY A 156 11.72 -12.79 13.21
N ILE A 157 10.52 -12.63 12.65
CA ILE A 157 10.07 -13.43 11.50
C ILE A 157 11.02 -13.19 10.32
N LYS A 158 11.63 -14.27 9.84
CA LYS A 158 12.49 -14.25 8.66
C LYS A 158 11.69 -14.60 7.43
N THR A 159 11.46 -13.60 6.58
CA THR A 159 10.86 -13.81 5.27
C THR A 159 11.92 -14.31 4.29
N ARG A 160 11.54 -15.30 3.47
CA ARG A 160 12.36 -15.80 2.36
C ARG A 160 11.80 -15.27 1.07
N GLN A 161 12.65 -15.20 0.04
CA GLN A 161 12.17 -14.87 -1.30
C GLN A 161 11.16 -15.94 -1.74
N PRO A 162 9.93 -15.55 -2.10
CA PRO A 162 8.92 -16.48 -2.57
C PRO A 162 9.30 -17.04 -3.96
N GLU A 163 8.89 -18.27 -4.24
CA GLU A 163 9.20 -18.95 -5.51
C GLU A 163 8.47 -18.33 -6.70
N SER A 164 7.28 -17.77 -6.46
CA SER A 164 6.44 -17.18 -7.50
C SER A 164 5.56 -16.07 -6.93
N VAL A 165 4.97 -15.29 -7.84
CA VAL A 165 3.95 -14.29 -7.53
C VAL A 165 2.59 -14.85 -7.91
N ILE A 166 1.62 -14.77 -7.00
CA ILE A 166 0.23 -15.15 -7.25
C ILE A 166 -0.53 -13.90 -7.72
N SER A 167 -0.85 -13.84 -9.01
CA SER A 167 -1.66 -12.73 -9.55
C SER A 167 -3.14 -12.92 -9.24
N LEU A 168 -3.76 -11.88 -8.67
CA LEU A 168 -5.18 -11.79 -8.34
C LEU A 168 -5.98 -10.93 -9.33
N VAL A 169 -5.33 -10.46 -10.42
CA VAL A 169 -6.03 -9.75 -11.50
C VAL A 169 -7.13 -10.63 -12.08
N GLY A 170 -8.37 -10.13 -12.08
CA GLY A 170 -9.56 -10.87 -12.53
C GLY A 170 -9.99 -12.02 -11.62
N LYS A 171 -9.48 -12.09 -10.38
CA LYS A 171 -9.82 -13.13 -9.41
C LYS A 171 -10.40 -12.59 -8.09
N VAL A 172 -10.33 -11.28 -7.87
CA VAL A 172 -10.91 -10.62 -6.70
C VAL A 172 -12.40 -10.40 -6.89
N GLU A 173 -13.17 -10.47 -5.80
CA GLU A 173 -14.63 -10.30 -5.82
C GLU A 173 -15.05 -8.83 -6.04
N GLY A 174 -14.23 -7.89 -5.61
CA GLY A 174 -14.44 -6.46 -5.82
C GLY A 174 -13.26 -5.60 -5.36
N VAL A 175 -13.35 -4.30 -5.65
CA VAL A 175 -12.38 -3.31 -5.18
C VAL A 175 -13.09 -2.06 -4.66
N SER A 176 -12.54 -1.46 -3.60
CA SER A 176 -12.87 -0.13 -3.10
C SER A 176 -11.69 0.79 -3.39
N VAL A 177 -11.80 1.64 -4.42
CA VAL A 177 -10.67 2.44 -4.94
C VAL A 177 -10.83 3.91 -4.54
N PRO A 178 -10.02 4.44 -3.61
CA PRO A 178 -10.06 5.86 -3.29
C PRO A 178 -9.56 6.71 -4.45
N LEU A 179 -10.28 7.80 -4.71
CA LEU A 179 -9.88 8.89 -5.60
C LEU A 179 -8.83 9.80 -4.97
N SER A 180 -8.60 9.66 -3.65
CA SER A 180 -7.64 10.40 -2.86
C SER A 180 -6.55 9.47 -2.27
N GLY A 181 -5.85 9.94 -1.24
CA GLY A 181 -4.89 9.13 -0.47
C GLY A 181 -3.79 9.97 0.17
N ARG A 182 -3.57 9.79 1.47
CA ARG A 182 -2.56 10.53 2.25
C ARG A 182 -2.64 12.05 2.06
N PHE A 183 -1.67 12.65 1.36
CA PHE A 183 -1.63 14.10 1.09
C PHE A 183 -2.28 14.50 -0.25
N LEU A 184 -2.86 13.54 -0.96
CA LEU A 184 -3.42 13.76 -2.28
C LEU A 184 -4.81 14.37 -2.15
N LYS A 185 -5.04 15.46 -2.87
CA LYS A 185 -6.40 15.92 -3.10
C LYS A 185 -7.15 14.93 -3.98
N PRO A 186 -8.43 14.63 -3.68
CA PRO A 186 -9.25 13.72 -4.47
C PRO A 186 -9.24 14.07 -5.96
N ALA A 187 -9.11 13.06 -6.79
CA ALA A 187 -9.33 13.16 -8.23
C ALA A 187 -10.83 13.36 -8.53
N THR A 188 -11.16 14.06 -9.61
CA THR A 188 -12.54 14.18 -10.08
C THR A 188 -12.98 12.85 -10.70
N ALA A 189 -14.04 12.25 -10.17
CA ALA A 189 -14.62 11.02 -10.71
C ALA A 189 -15.02 11.19 -12.19
N LEU A 190 -14.68 10.20 -13.02
CA LEU A 190 -15.02 10.12 -14.44
C LEU A 190 -16.11 9.08 -14.74
N VAL A 191 -16.55 8.36 -13.72
CA VAL A 191 -17.55 7.29 -13.78
C VAL A 191 -18.71 7.62 -12.84
N SER A 192 -19.85 6.99 -13.08
CA SER A 192 -21.06 7.07 -12.26
C SER A 192 -21.48 5.67 -11.81
N GLU A 193 -22.31 5.59 -10.76
CA GLU A 193 -22.93 4.33 -10.35
C GLU A 193 -23.70 3.67 -11.51
N GLY A 194 -23.52 2.36 -11.66
CA GLY A 194 -24.09 1.58 -12.75
C GLY A 194 -23.26 1.57 -14.04
N ASP A 195 -22.18 2.35 -14.14
CA ASP A 195 -21.28 2.29 -15.29
C ASP A 195 -20.50 0.96 -15.32
N GLU A 196 -20.34 0.41 -16.52
CA GLU A 196 -19.40 -0.68 -16.78
C GLU A 196 -17.99 -0.11 -16.98
N VAL A 197 -17.02 -0.67 -16.27
CA VAL A 197 -15.62 -0.27 -16.37
C VAL A 197 -14.74 -1.46 -16.74
N SER A 198 -13.67 -1.19 -17.48
CA SER A 198 -12.65 -2.19 -17.82
C SER A 198 -11.36 -2.03 -17.01
N PHE A 199 -10.59 -3.09 -16.88
CA PHE A 199 -9.25 -3.07 -16.30
C PHE A 199 -8.38 -2.01 -17.00
N GLY A 200 -7.76 -1.13 -16.21
CA GLY A 200 -6.95 -0.04 -16.72
C GLY A 200 -7.74 1.17 -17.24
N GLN A 201 -9.07 1.16 -17.17
CA GLN A 201 -9.88 2.35 -17.42
C GLN A 201 -9.62 3.42 -16.35
N LYS A 202 -9.53 4.68 -16.76
CA LYS A 202 -9.37 5.79 -15.82
C LYS A 202 -10.70 6.04 -15.09
N LEU A 203 -10.65 6.01 -13.77
CA LEU A 203 -11.79 6.26 -12.87
C LEU A 203 -11.82 7.71 -12.37
N GLY A 204 -10.65 8.34 -12.25
CA GLY A 204 -10.52 9.72 -11.74
C GLY A 204 -9.49 10.53 -12.49
N GLU A 205 -9.83 11.78 -12.81
CA GLU A 205 -8.92 12.77 -13.37
C GLU A 205 -8.29 13.62 -12.25
N PRO A 206 -6.95 13.75 -12.19
CA PRO A 206 -6.32 14.61 -11.22
C PRO A 206 -6.78 16.07 -11.37
N VAL A 207 -6.95 16.74 -10.24
CA VAL A 207 -7.26 18.16 -10.19
C VAL A 207 -5.99 19.02 -10.24
N ASP A 208 -6.08 20.19 -10.89
CA ASP A 208 -4.95 21.13 -10.99
C ASP A 208 -4.60 21.79 -9.65
N GLU A 209 -5.59 21.93 -8.75
CA GLU A 209 -5.39 22.57 -7.46
C GLU A 209 -4.83 21.59 -6.43
N GLY A 210 -3.56 21.74 -6.07
CA GLY A 210 -2.91 20.88 -5.08
C GLY A 210 -2.18 19.69 -5.71
N PHE A 211 -1.84 18.70 -4.89
CA PHE A 211 -1.18 17.48 -5.36
C PHE A 211 -2.25 16.41 -5.56
N SER A 212 -2.56 16.06 -6.80
CA SER A 212 -3.55 15.04 -7.15
C SER A 212 -2.98 14.12 -8.22
N ILE A 213 -3.49 12.88 -8.29
CA ILE A 213 -3.07 11.88 -9.27
C ILE A 213 -4.29 11.23 -9.91
N GLY A 214 -4.11 10.70 -11.12
CA GLY A 214 -5.15 9.88 -11.73
C GLY A 214 -5.38 8.58 -10.97
N VAL A 215 -6.60 8.07 -11.11
CA VAL A 215 -7.01 6.79 -10.54
C VAL A 215 -7.54 5.91 -11.66
N TRP A 216 -7.19 4.63 -11.63
CA TRP A 216 -7.51 3.66 -12.67
C TRP A 216 -8.07 2.38 -12.07
N SER A 217 -8.94 1.72 -12.82
CA SER A 217 -9.56 0.47 -12.40
C SER A 217 -8.55 -0.66 -12.39
N GLY A 218 -8.54 -1.40 -11.29
CA GLY A 218 -7.79 -2.65 -11.14
C GLY A 218 -8.54 -3.89 -11.63
N MET A 219 -9.78 -3.76 -12.13
CA MET A 219 -10.58 -4.88 -12.63
C MET A 219 -11.66 -4.45 -13.64
N ASP A 220 -12.23 -5.44 -14.33
CA ASP A 220 -13.48 -5.26 -15.07
C ASP A 220 -14.67 -5.38 -14.09
N GLY A 221 -15.75 -4.63 -14.31
CA GLY A 221 -16.99 -4.77 -13.55
C GLY A 221 -17.91 -3.57 -13.62
N THR A 222 -19.02 -3.64 -12.88
CA THR A 222 -19.97 -2.53 -12.73
C THR A 222 -19.60 -1.69 -11.49
N VAL A 223 -19.64 -0.37 -11.62
CA VAL A 223 -19.50 0.55 -10.48
C VAL A 223 -20.75 0.40 -9.60
N SER A 224 -20.57 -0.15 -8.39
CA SER A 224 -21.68 -0.42 -7.48
C SER A 224 -22.06 0.79 -6.63
N ALA A 225 -21.09 1.63 -6.28
CA ALA A 225 -21.29 2.82 -5.47
C ALA A 225 -20.15 3.84 -5.69
N ILE A 226 -20.45 5.12 -5.51
CA ILE A 226 -19.45 6.19 -5.41
C ILE A 226 -19.82 7.10 -4.22
N GLU A 227 -19.17 6.88 -3.08
CA GLU A 227 -19.39 7.67 -1.86
C GLU A 227 -18.04 8.08 -1.24
N ALA A 228 -18.00 9.26 -0.61
CA ALA A 228 -16.82 9.85 0.03
C ALA A 228 -15.50 9.72 -0.77
N ASP A 229 -15.55 10.01 -2.06
CA ASP A 229 -14.42 9.92 -2.98
C ASP A 229 -13.84 8.48 -3.14
N ILE A 230 -14.66 7.44 -2.93
CA ILE A 230 -14.30 6.04 -3.12
C ILE A 230 -15.18 5.45 -4.21
N VAL A 231 -14.56 4.82 -5.21
CA VAL A 231 -15.26 4.10 -6.29
C VAL A 231 -15.24 2.62 -5.98
N GLN A 232 -16.42 2.01 -5.85
CA GLN A 232 -16.56 0.57 -5.64
C GLN A 232 -16.91 -0.15 -6.94
N ILE A 233 -16.22 -1.26 -7.24
CA ILE A 233 -16.42 -2.06 -8.45
C ILE A 233 -16.66 -3.52 -8.05
N SER A 234 -17.80 -4.06 -8.49
CA SER A 234 -18.36 -5.42 -8.29
C SER A 234 -18.58 -5.94 -6.85
N GLY A 235 -19.47 -6.95 -6.75
CA GLY A 235 -20.33 -7.27 -5.59
C GLY A 235 -19.74 -8.00 -4.37
N GLY A 236 -18.43 -7.95 -4.17
CA GLY A 236 -17.75 -8.32 -2.93
C GLY A 236 -16.92 -7.18 -2.34
N ALA A 237 -17.14 -5.94 -2.80
CA ALA A 237 -16.47 -4.77 -2.28
C ALA A 237 -16.69 -4.65 -0.76
N MET A 238 -15.64 -4.26 -0.04
CA MET A 238 -15.67 -3.94 1.38
C MET A 238 -16.84 -2.98 1.69
N PRO A 239 -17.57 -3.13 2.80
CA PRO A 239 -18.65 -2.21 3.16
C PRO A 239 -18.21 -0.74 3.08
N LEU A 240 -19.08 0.13 2.55
CA LEU A 240 -18.77 1.54 2.30
C LEU A 240 -18.24 2.25 3.55
N GLU A 241 -18.90 2.08 4.70
CA GLU A 241 -18.49 2.68 5.98
C GLU A 241 -17.04 2.33 6.36
N GLU A 242 -16.59 1.10 6.08
CA GLU A 242 -15.21 0.65 6.34
C GLU A 242 -14.22 1.28 5.34
N ALA A 243 -14.65 1.49 4.09
CA ALA A 243 -13.85 2.15 3.06
C ALA A 243 -13.59 3.62 3.40
N GLU A 244 -14.62 4.31 3.86
CA GLU A 244 -14.54 5.70 4.32
C GLU A 244 -13.57 5.82 5.51
N ALA A 245 -13.77 4.97 6.52
CA ALA A 245 -12.95 4.96 7.72
C ALA A 245 -11.46 4.72 7.42
N GLU A 246 -11.14 3.79 6.53
CA GLU A 246 -9.75 3.51 6.17
C GLU A 246 -9.13 4.64 5.31
N THR A 247 -9.92 5.32 4.48
CA THR A 247 -9.46 6.49 3.71
C THR A 247 -9.16 7.67 4.63
N GLU A 248 -10.03 7.95 5.61
CA GLU A 248 -9.78 8.97 6.64
C GLU A 248 -8.56 8.63 7.50
N ALA A 249 -8.41 7.35 7.86
CA ALA A 249 -7.24 6.87 8.58
C ALA A 249 -5.96 7.07 7.75
N GLU A 250 -5.98 6.80 6.44
CA GLU A 250 -4.86 7.07 5.54
C GLU A 250 -4.51 8.57 5.45
N ALA A 251 -5.51 9.45 5.38
CA ALA A 251 -5.30 10.89 5.27
C ALA A 251 -4.68 11.53 6.54
N THR A 252 -4.92 10.92 7.71
CA THR A 252 -4.40 11.38 9.00
C THR A 252 -3.00 10.84 9.35
N ARG A 253 -2.47 9.87 8.58
CA ARG A 253 -1.16 9.20 8.78
C ARG A 253 0.01 9.89 8.04
#